data_AF-J3LRM5-F1
#
_entry.id   AF-J3LRM5-F1
#
_cell.length_a   1.000
_cell.length_b   1.000
_cell.length_c   1.000
_cell.angle_alpha   90.00
_cell.angle_beta   90.00
_cell.angle_gamma   90.00
#
_symmetry.space_group_name_H-M   'P 1'
#
loop_
_entity.id
_entity.type
_entity.pdbx_description
1 polymer ?
#
loop_
_entity_poly.entity_id
_entity_poly.type
_entity_poly.pdbx_seq_one_letter_code
_entity_poly.pdbx_strand_id
1 'polypeptide(L)'
;MAPGPTSPEAEARAVGGGAGKEDEAAASPTTLTADHASLGPVSSPEECARGVDGEAAREDGAASSPWLPASPDTDTTDYARLDLDEVGEAEQEGHASLPCEEKEAKELREHEEDCDADDEAEEEEEDDEEAPTHLPLAPSSESELPDDTSTFDPSFTISLIRKLVPSGPDVDKEFIVNQGQAEEKDTSSSDGGKPTQPDDNDLWDEEGGKLWDLSAIESQAKLMVNNLVLEVLLANLHVRQSLRAKEICIGILGNLACHKSLADAITSHNGLIATVVNQLFLNDSACLTETFRLLSTIFQSNASMSWAEALLPDEILSRIIWIIGNTVNSTLFHKTLEFLSALVDDQDVITILIEPLIKVGLVDCSISLLLTELEKSMDGNNLNRSDSLDSIFRLIEELSAIDNCSKIMSSNDQLIKALNSVVKLPDKFEVEDYCASVLIILANVLSDGEHLTPILSDDLPLLEGLFDILPLVSDDNEARNAFWCILTRLLEQVHTQESVVNSSKVEQFVSIFLAKFTPIKDDIETHGIQTEADSSVEGVSLKNGLCTSLRAMCNITKRWIADKSSLGKEDASLTDSSIKSARELLNFCRSAMGTTDL
;
A
#
# COMPACT_ATOMS: atom_id res chain seq x y z
N MET A 1 24.92 -41.70 31.90
CA MET A 1 24.25 -42.95 32.37
C MET A 1 22.76 -42.69 32.33
N ALA A 2 21.86 -43.60 31.98
CA ALA A 2 21.90 -44.87 31.23
C ALA A 2 20.41 -45.21 30.88
N PRO A 3 20.10 -46.03 29.86
CA PRO A 3 18.79 -45.98 29.18
C PRO A 3 17.70 -46.90 29.77
N GLY A 4 16.47 -46.76 29.27
CA GLY A 4 15.36 -47.71 29.51
C GLY A 4 15.35 -48.90 28.53
N PRO A 5 14.24 -49.67 28.49
CA PRO A 5 13.94 -50.57 27.35
C PRO A 5 12.49 -50.45 26.82
N THR A 6 12.14 -51.33 25.87
CA THR A 6 11.12 -51.14 24.81
C THR A 6 10.00 -52.21 24.75
N SER A 7 8.78 -51.79 24.37
CA SER A 7 7.83 -52.54 23.49
C SER A 7 7.29 -53.92 24.01
N PRO A 8 6.44 -54.71 23.28
CA PRO A 8 5.91 -54.59 21.90
C PRO A 8 4.42 -55.04 21.67
N GLU A 9 4.05 -55.25 20.38
CA GLU A 9 3.01 -56.17 19.84
C GLU A 9 1.50 -55.82 19.98
N ALA A 10 0.57 -56.22 19.07
CA ALA A 10 0.66 -56.90 17.74
C ALA A 10 -0.59 -56.65 16.85
N GLU A 11 -0.55 -57.08 15.58
CA GLU A 11 -1.62 -56.97 14.55
C GLU A 11 -2.63 -58.14 14.51
N ALA A 12 -3.87 -57.90 14.03
CA ALA A 12 -4.66 -58.74 13.07
C ALA A 12 -6.02 -58.04 12.78
N ARG A 13 -6.54 -57.84 11.56
CA ARG A 13 -6.92 -58.73 10.42
C ARG A 13 -7.97 -59.82 10.73
N ALA A 14 -8.96 -60.15 9.89
CA ALA A 14 -9.71 -59.46 8.80
C ALA A 14 -10.81 -60.42 8.21
N VAL A 15 -11.65 -59.91 7.29
CA VAL A 15 -12.42 -60.63 6.22
C VAL A 15 -13.77 -61.33 6.55
N GLY A 16 -14.81 -60.92 5.81
CA GLY A 16 -15.88 -61.79 5.27
C GLY A 16 -17.17 -61.94 6.10
N GLY A 17 -18.38 -62.06 5.52
CA GLY A 17 -18.79 -61.96 4.11
C GLY A 17 -20.18 -62.61 3.86
N GLY A 18 -20.92 -62.19 2.83
CA GLY A 18 -22.23 -62.79 2.49
C GLY A 18 -22.96 -62.06 1.35
N ALA A 19 -23.72 -62.78 0.52
CA ALA A 19 -24.34 -62.23 -0.69
C ALA A 19 -25.69 -62.89 -1.04
N GLY A 20 -26.51 -62.17 -1.82
CA GLY A 20 -27.77 -62.64 -2.42
C GLY A 20 -29.00 -61.77 -2.10
N LYS A 21 -30.09 -61.80 -2.86
CA LYS A 21 -30.32 -62.41 -4.20
C LYS A 21 -31.72 -61.97 -4.70
N GLU A 22 -31.87 -61.68 -6.00
CA GLU A 22 -33.16 -61.56 -6.73
C GLU A 22 -34.13 -60.42 -6.26
N ASP A 23 -35.01 -59.81 -7.07
CA ASP A 23 -35.36 -60.05 -8.49
C ASP A 23 -35.91 -58.81 -9.25
N GLU A 24 -36.20 -59.00 -10.55
CA GLU A 24 -36.79 -58.10 -11.57
C GLU A 24 -38.22 -57.55 -11.27
N ALA A 25 -38.85 -56.61 -12.04
CA ALA A 25 -38.41 -55.48 -12.89
C ALA A 25 -39.64 -54.68 -13.45
N ALA A 26 -39.37 -53.48 -14.00
CA ALA A 26 -40.09 -52.77 -15.10
C ALA A 26 -41.63 -52.51 -15.10
N ALA A 27 -42.03 -51.24 -15.34
CA ALA A 27 -42.98 -50.77 -16.37
C ALA A 27 -43.62 -49.38 -16.06
N SER A 28 -43.67 -48.50 -17.06
CA SER A 28 -44.37 -47.19 -17.09
C SER A 28 -45.70 -47.31 -17.90
N PRO A 29 -46.42 -46.25 -18.35
CA PRO A 29 -46.45 -44.80 -17.98
C PRO A 29 -47.90 -44.18 -17.91
N THR A 30 -47.98 -42.84 -17.89
CA THR A 30 -48.94 -41.95 -18.64
C THR A 30 -50.33 -41.49 -18.12
N THR A 31 -50.62 -40.20 -18.40
CA THR A 31 -51.94 -39.51 -18.66
C THR A 31 -52.97 -39.36 -17.52
N LEU A 32 -53.79 -38.30 -17.38
CA LEU A 32 -54.01 -36.96 -18.04
C LEU A 32 -54.69 -36.01 -16.99
N THR A 33 -55.18 -34.77 -17.17
CA THR A 33 -55.58 -33.83 -18.28
C THR A 33 -55.30 -32.37 -17.80
N ALA A 34 -55.10 -31.33 -18.64
CA ALA A 34 -56.08 -30.42 -19.31
C ALA A 34 -57.13 -29.75 -18.39
N ASP A 35 -57.53 -28.48 -18.55
CA ASP A 35 -57.55 -27.55 -19.72
C ASP A 35 -56.79 -26.21 -19.46
N HIS A 36 -56.06 -25.59 -20.42
CA HIS A 36 -56.46 -24.72 -21.57
C HIS A 36 -57.13 -23.37 -21.18
N ALA A 37 -56.85 -22.21 -21.81
CA ALA A 37 -56.02 -21.79 -22.97
C ALA A 37 -55.47 -20.36 -22.71
N SER A 38 -54.27 -19.92 -23.10
CA SER A 38 -53.63 -19.76 -24.43
C SER A 38 -54.19 -18.63 -25.31
N LEU A 39 -53.40 -17.56 -25.51
CA LEU A 39 -53.11 -16.83 -26.78
C LEU A 39 -52.35 -15.49 -26.52
N GLY A 40 -51.39 -15.15 -27.39
CA GLY A 40 -50.86 -13.78 -27.58
C GLY A 40 -51.23 -13.25 -28.98
N PRO A 41 -50.45 -12.38 -29.66
CA PRO A 41 -49.19 -11.72 -29.25
C PRO A 41 -49.04 -10.24 -29.77
N VAL A 42 -47.80 -9.72 -29.78
CA VAL A 42 -47.25 -8.69 -30.70
C VAL A 42 -47.50 -7.17 -30.46
N SER A 43 -46.52 -6.37 -30.93
CA SER A 43 -46.48 -4.93 -31.30
C SER A 43 -46.29 -3.83 -30.24
N SER A 44 -45.07 -3.27 -30.21
CA SER A 44 -44.81 -1.81 -30.37
C SER A 44 -45.05 -1.41 -31.86
N PRO A 45 -45.22 -0.12 -32.26
CA PRO A 45 -44.21 0.95 -32.09
C PRO A 45 -44.76 2.40 -31.91
N GLU A 46 -43.84 3.38 -31.79
CA GLU A 46 -43.98 4.80 -32.23
C GLU A 46 -45.09 5.68 -31.57
N GLU A 47 -45.11 7.03 -31.62
CA GLU A 47 -44.25 8.05 -32.27
C GLU A 47 -44.18 9.36 -31.43
N CYS A 48 -43.57 10.42 -31.97
CA CYS A 48 -43.30 11.74 -31.37
C CYS A 48 -44.53 12.59 -30.94
N ALA A 49 -44.34 13.57 -30.03
CA ALA A 49 -44.22 15.01 -30.42
C ALA A 49 -44.17 16.07 -29.28
N ARG A 50 -43.25 17.03 -29.46
CA ARG A 50 -43.17 18.47 -29.07
C ARG A 50 -44.32 19.17 -28.29
N GLY A 51 -43.91 20.08 -27.38
CA GLY A 51 -44.67 21.25 -26.89
C GLY A 51 -44.39 21.52 -25.40
N VAL A 52 -43.52 22.45 -24.93
CA VAL A 52 -43.29 23.90 -25.19
C VAL A 52 -44.26 24.82 -24.43
N ASP A 53 -43.68 25.65 -23.55
CA ASP A 53 -44.23 26.75 -22.71
C ASP A 53 -45.33 26.38 -21.67
N GLY A 54 -45.38 26.95 -20.46
CA GLY A 54 -44.48 27.92 -19.80
C GLY A 54 -45.01 28.43 -18.44
N GLU A 55 -44.31 29.42 -17.85
CA GLU A 55 -44.78 30.39 -16.82
C GLU A 55 -44.87 30.00 -15.31
N ALA A 56 -43.70 30.01 -14.66
CA ALA A 56 -43.32 30.82 -13.48
C ALA A 56 -44.21 30.97 -12.20
N ALA A 57 -43.68 30.46 -11.08
CA ALA A 57 -43.72 31.04 -9.71
C ALA A 57 -42.51 30.44 -8.92
N ARG A 58 -41.67 31.10 -8.08
CA ARG A 58 -41.78 32.24 -7.13
C ARG A 58 -42.72 31.99 -5.95
N GLU A 59 -42.40 32.26 -4.68
CA GLU A 59 -41.18 32.68 -3.94
C GLU A 59 -41.36 32.14 -2.48
N ASP A 60 -40.40 31.70 -1.65
CA ASP A 60 -38.97 31.32 -1.75
C ASP A 60 -38.58 30.50 -0.46
N GLY A 61 -37.43 29.81 -0.39
CA GLY A 61 -36.95 29.12 0.84
C GLY A 61 -35.58 28.43 0.74
N ALA A 62 -34.61 28.84 1.56
CA ALA A 62 -33.20 28.41 1.46
C ALA A 62 -32.80 27.28 2.43
N ALA A 63 -31.94 26.38 1.95
CA ALA A 63 -31.10 25.49 2.76
C ALA A 63 -29.72 25.38 2.08
N SER A 64 -28.64 25.68 2.80
CA SER A 64 -27.28 25.72 2.24
C SER A 64 -26.51 24.43 2.54
N SER A 65 -25.86 23.87 1.53
CA SER A 65 -24.91 22.76 1.68
C SER A 65 -23.69 23.00 0.78
N PRO A 66 -22.51 23.31 1.35
CA PRO A 66 -21.22 23.07 0.71
C PRO A 66 -20.72 21.65 1.11
N TRP A 67 -19.82 20.97 0.39
CA TRP A 67 -18.84 21.44 -0.60
C TRP A 67 -18.79 20.50 -1.83
N LEU A 68 -18.32 21.04 -2.96
CA LEU A 68 -17.63 20.29 -4.03
C LEU A 68 -16.38 21.09 -4.43
N PRO A 69 -15.28 20.44 -4.85
CA PRO A 69 -14.02 21.13 -5.14
C PRO A 69 -14.11 21.96 -6.43
N ALA A 70 -13.36 23.07 -6.46
CA ALA A 70 -13.28 23.96 -7.62
C ALA A 70 -12.03 23.67 -8.46
N SER A 71 -12.19 23.62 -9.79
CA SER A 71 -11.07 23.63 -10.73
C SER A 71 -10.52 25.06 -10.91
N PRO A 72 -9.21 25.24 -11.13
CA PRO A 72 -8.63 26.56 -11.40
C PRO A 72 -8.81 26.94 -12.88
N ASP A 73 -9.59 27.99 -13.15
CA ASP A 73 -9.63 28.64 -14.46
C ASP A 73 -8.67 29.84 -14.49
N THR A 74 -8.08 30.08 -15.67
CA THR A 74 -7.11 31.15 -15.92
C THR A 74 -7.73 32.54 -15.98
N ASP A 75 -6.97 33.59 -15.66
CA ASP A 75 -7.19 34.91 -16.29
C ASP A 75 -5.86 35.64 -16.57
N THR A 76 -5.89 36.62 -17.48
CA THR A 76 -4.73 37.13 -18.24
C THR A 76 -4.74 38.66 -18.33
N THR A 77 -3.56 39.32 -18.41
CA THR A 77 -3.34 40.63 -19.10
C THR A 77 -1.88 41.12 -18.92
N ASP A 78 -1.24 41.91 -19.79
CA ASP A 78 -1.32 42.15 -21.25
C ASP A 78 -0.09 43.04 -21.67
N TYR A 79 0.21 43.15 -22.97
CA TYR A 79 1.21 44.03 -23.65
C TYR A 79 2.72 43.72 -23.44
N ALA A 80 3.60 43.80 -24.46
CA ALA A 80 3.38 43.87 -25.92
C ALA A 80 4.64 43.55 -26.76
N ARG A 81 4.48 42.63 -27.72
CA ARG A 81 4.82 42.76 -29.17
C ARG A 81 6.15 43.39 -29.61
N LEU A 82 6.98 42.56 -30.26
CA LEU A 82 7.57 42.89 -31.57
C LEU A 82 7.53 41.67 -32.50
N ASP A 83 7.21 41.90 -33.77
CA ASP A 83 7.08 40.90 -34.83
C ASP A 83 8.43 40.73 -35.60
N LEU A 84 8.71 39.54 -36.18
CA LEU A 84 9.06 39.34 -37.62
C LEU A 84 9.62 37.93 -37.97
N ASP A 85 8.79 37.20 -38.72
CA ASP A 85 9.10 36.37 -39.91
C ASP A 85 9.96 35.09 -39.85
N GLU A 86 9.76 34.30 -40.91
CA GLU A 86 10.01 32.85 -41.07
C GLU A 86 10.83 32.60 -42.36
N VAL A 87 11.15 31.32 -42.67
CA VAL A 87 11.77 30.83 -43.93
C VAL A 87 13.29 31.13 -44.05
N GLY A 88 14.14 30.20 -44.52
CA GLY A 88 13.95 28.80 -44.90
C GLY A 88 14.91 28.34 -46.00
N GLU A 89 14.94 27.02 -46.22
CA GLU A 89 15.72 26.31 -47.27
C GLU A 89 17.25 26.36 -47.15
N ALA A 90 17.95 25.60 -48.01
CA ALA A 90 19.34 25.18 -47.85
C ALA A 90 20.10 25.21 -49.18
N GLU A 91 21.44 25.17 -49.15
CA GLU A 91 22.25 24.43 -50.15
C GLU A 91 23.70 24.19 -49.65
N GLN A 92 24.60 23.78 -50.55
CA GLN A 92 25.71 22.85 -50.27
C GLN A 92 27.10 23.39 -50.71
N GLU A 93 28.16 22.61 -50.44
CA GLU A 93 29.58 22.83 -50.79
C GLU A 93 30.33 23.89 -49.95
N GLY A 94 31.65 23.80 -49.71
CA GLY A 94 32.62 22.75 -50.06
C GLY A 94 34.08 23.16 -49.74
N HIS A 95 34.99 22.18 -49.67
CA HIS A 95 36.45 22.29 -49.36
C HIS A 95 36.82 22.80 -47.94
N ALA A 96 37.52 22.10 -47.03
CA ALA A 96 38.62 21.10 -47.04
C ALA A 96 40.04 21.67 -46.89
N SER A 97 40.67 21.41 -45.73
CA SER A 97 42.09 21.03 -45.59
C SER A 97 42.42 20.49 -44.18
N LEU A 98 43.17 19.39 -44.14
CA LEU A 98 43.82 18.72 -42.99
C LEU A 98 45.34 19.00 -43.03
N PRO A 99 46.19 18.48 -42.12
CA PRO A 99 46.03 18.08 -40.70
C PRO A 99 47.13 18.72 -39.81
N CYS A 100 47.25 18.31 -38.54
CA CYS A 100 48.55 17.96 -37.94
C CYS A 100 48.39 17.01 -36.73
N GLU A 101 49.43 16.24 -36.40
CA GLU A 101 49.35 15.01 -35.58
C GLU A 101 49.88 15.17 -34.13
N GLU A 102 49.37 14.30 -33.25
CA GLU A 102 50.00 13.64 -32.08
C GLU A 102 51.14 14.30 -31.27
N LYS A 103 51.03 14.26 -29.93
CA LYS A 103 51.77 13.24 -29.11
C LYS A 103 51.41 13.16 -27.63
N GLU A 104 51.56 11.95 -27.08
CA GLU A 104 51.47 11.60 -25.67
C GLU A 104 52.80 11.85 -24.92
N ALA A 105 52.78 11.99 -23.58
CA ALA A 105 53.52 11.12 -22.64
C ALA A 105 53.49 11.58 -21.15
N LYS A 106 52.85 10.77 -20.30
CA LYS A 106 53.22 10.34 -18.92
C LYS A 106 53.99 11.27 -17.93
N GLU A 107 53.30 11.54 -16.78
CA GLU A 107 53.59 10.92 -15.44
C GLU A 107 54.83 11.36 -14.61
N LEU A 108 54.60 11.97 -13.41
CA LEU A 108 55.02 11.49 -12.05
C LEU A 108 55.04 12.57 -10.92
N ARG A 109 54.37 12.24 -9.79
CA ARG A 109 54.73 12.47 -8.35
C ARG A 109 54.64 13.84 -7.60
N GLU A 110 53.86 13.79 -6.51
CA GLU A 110 54.22 14.02 -5.07
C GLU A 110 54.94 15.34 -4.63
N HIS A 111 54.23 16.26 -3.95
CA HIS A 111 54.32 16.47 -2.48
C HIS A 111 53.27 17.49 -1.95
N GLU A 112 53.18 17.68 -0.62
CA GLU A 112 52.22 18.55 0.08
C GLU A 112 52.58 20.05 0.09
N GLU A 113 51.61 20.92 0.43
CA GLU A 113 51.76 21.98 1.46
C GLU A 113 50.38 22.58 1.85
N ASP A 114 50.25 23.06 3.10
CA ASP A 114 48.98 23.56 3.69
C ASP A 114 48.58 24.97 3.21
N CYS A 115 47.28 25.29 3.26
CA CYS A 115 46.73 26.65 3.18
C CYS A 115 45.42 26.76 3.97
N ASP A 116 45.49 27.19 5.23
CA ASP A 116 44.32 27.73 5.95
C ASP A 116 43.91 29.08 5.34
N ALA A 117 42.60 29.31 5.18
CA ALA A 117 42.02 30.64 4.97
C ALA A 117 40.56 30.64 5.44
N ASP A 118 40.26 31.49 6.42
CA ASP A 118 38.89 31.73 6.90
C ASP A 118 38.11 32.57 5.86
N ASP A 119 36.84 32.23 5.65
CA ASP A 119 35.83 33.16 5.12
C ASP A 119 34.57 32.99 6.01
N GLU A 120 34.30 33.96 6.88
CA GLU A 120 33.07 34.01 7.67
C GLU A 120 31.92 34.50 6.78
N ALA A 121 30.84 33.72 6.71
CA ALA A 121 29.54 34.16 6.18
C ALA A 121 28.54 34.24 7.33
N GLU A 122 27.98 35.43 7.58
CA GLU A 122 26.86 35.60 8.49
C GLU A 122 25.58 35.08 7.80
N GLU A 123 24.93 34.07 8.38
CA GLU A 123 23.55 33.70 8.04
C GLU A 123 22.61 34.24 9.12
N GLU A 124 21.41 34.68 8.71
CA GLU A 124 20.43 35.34 9.59
C GLU A 124 19.62 34.27 10.36
N GLU A 125 19.57 34.36 11.70
CA GLU A 125 18.76 33.44 12.52
C GLU A 125 17.26 33.76 12.37
N GLU A 126 16.49 32.81 11.83
CA GLU A 126 15.03 32.76 11.98
C GLU A 126 14.67 31.86 13.18
N ASP A 127 14.02 32.44 14.21
CA ASP A 127 13.61 31.74 15.44
C ASP A 127 12.45 30.75 15.19
N ASP A 128 12.76 29.47 14.94
CA ASP A 128 11.82 28.35 15.13
C ASP A 128 12.15 27.63 16.46
N GLU A 129 11.28 27.77 17.49
CA GLU A 129 11.49 27.13 18.79
C GLU A 129 11.26 25.60 18.72
N GLU A 130 12.34 24.85 18.48
CA GLU A 130 12.34 23.38 18.47
C GLU A 130 11.99 22.79 19.86
N ALA A 131 10.95 21.97 19.92
CA ALA A 131 10.52 21.31 21.16
C ALA A 131 11.55 20.24 21.61
N PRO A 132 11.86 20.14 22.92
CA PRO A 132 12.99 19.36 23.41
C PRO A 132 12.85 17.85 23.16
N THR A 133 13.68 17.33 22.25
CA THR A 133 13.72 15.93 21.80
C THR A 133 14.32 15.00 22.86
N HIS A 134 13.51 14.63 23.86
CA HIS A 134 13.88 13.71 24.95
C HIS A 134 12.94 12.51 25.06
N LEU A 135 12.77 11.76 23.98
CA LEU A 135 12.25 10.39 24.01
C LEU A 135 13.42 9.38 24.08
N PRO A 136 13.41 8.40 25.00
CA PRO A 136 14.46 7.41 25.08
C PRO A 136 14.37 6.39 23.93
N LEU A 137 15.53 6.08 23.33
CA LEU A 137 15.65 5.02 22.31
C LEU A 137 15.17 3.67 22.87
N ALA A 138 14.57 2.85 22.01
CA ALA A 138 14.17 1.49 22.35
C ALA A 138 15.40 0.65 22.80
N PRO A 139 15.31 -0.09 23.91
CA PRO A 139 16.46 -0.84 24.43
C PRO A 139 16.80 -2.01 23.51
N SER A 140 18.09 -2.11 23.16
CA SER A 140 18.62 -3.23 22.40
C SER A 140 18.41 -4.56 23.13
N SER A 141 18.11 -5.61 22.38
CA SER A 141 17.84 -6.96 22.89
C SER A 141 19.04 -7.56 23.65
N GLU A 142 18.72 -8.37 24.67
CA GLU A 142 19.65 -9.18 25.48
C GLU A 142 20.54 -8.46 26.52
N SER A 143 19.91 -7.74 27.47
CA SER A 143 20.41 -7.75 28.86
C SER A 143 19.30 -7.67 29.91
N GLU A 144 19.43 -8.52 30.94
CA GLU A 144 18.71 -8.60 32.22
C GLU A 144 17.35 -7.87 32.35
N LEU A 145 16.24 -8.60 32.17
CA LEU A 145 14.91 -8.20 32.67
C LEU A 145 14.93 -8.14 34.21
N PRO A 146 14.59 -6.99 34.84
CA PRO A 146 14.32 -6.94 36.29
C PRO A 146 12.90 -7.45 36.59
N ASP A 147 12.72 -8.20 37.68
CA ASP A 147 11.42 -8.76 38.09
C ASP A 147 10.32 -7.68 38.24
N ASP A 148 9.13 -7.97 37.70
CA ASP A 148 7.90 -7.13 37.66
C ASP A 148 7.34 -6.76 39.06
N THR A 149 8.09 -5.94 39.80
CA THR A 149 7.80 -5.57 41.20
C THR A 149 8.05 -4.09 41.50
N SER A 150 8.16 -3.24 40.46
CA SER A 150 8.12 -1.78 40.58
C SER A 150 6.74 -1.34 41.09
N THR A 151 6.60 -1.36 42.41
CA THR A 151 5.31 -1.22 43.08
C THR A 151 4.96 0.26 43.25
N PHE A 152 4.57 0.90 42.14
CA PHE A 152 3.79 2.13 42.20
C PHE A 152 2.59 1.90 43.12
N ASP A 153 2.41 2.75 44.13
CA ASP A 153 1.29 2.66 45.07
C ASP A 153 -0.04 2.73 44.30
N PRO A 154 -0.89 1.69 44.35
CA PRO A 154 -2.19 1.73 43.68
C PRO A 154 -3.05 2.94 44.07
N SER A 155 -2.84 3.48 45.27
CA SER A 155 -3.49 4.70 45.75
C SER A 155 -3.15 5.94 44.92
N PHE A 156 -1.97 5.99 44.29
CA PHE A 156 -1.56 7.09 43.40
C PHE A 156 -2.35 7.06 42.09
N THR A 157 -2.34 5.93 41.39
CA THR A 157 -3.08 5.73 40.13
C THR A 157 -4.58 5.93 40.33
N ILE A 158 -5.15 5.41 41.42
CA ILE A 158 -6.56 5.64 41.81
C ILE A 158 -6.84 7.10 42.18
N SER A 159 -5.85 7.84 42.72
CA SER A 159 -5.98 9.27 43.00
C SER A 159 -6.02 10.10 41.71
N LEU A 160 -5.19 9.77 40.71
CA LEU A 160 -5.22 10.41 39.39
C LEU A 160 -6.58 10.21 38.71
N ILE A 161 -7.07 8.96 38.60
CA ILE A 161 -8.39 8.67 38.01
C ILE A 161 -9.50 9.50 38.69
N ARG A 162 -9.45 9.64 40.03
CA ARG A 162 -10.43 10.43 40.79
C ARG A 162 -10.34 11.94 40.56
N LYS A 163 -9.16 12.49 40.24
CA LYS A 163 -9.00 13.92 39.88
C LYS A 163 -9.60 14.24 38.51
N LEU A 164 -9.55 13.27 37.60
CA LEU A 164 -10.01 13.42 36.21
C LEU A 164 -11.53 13.16 36.02
N VAL A 165 -12.26 12.78 37.07
CA VAL A 165 -13.73 12.68 37.04
C VAL A 165 -14.34 14.04 36.70
N PRO A 166 -15.16 14.17 35.62
CA PRO A 166 -15.76 15.45 35.23
C PRO A 166 -16.48 16.15 36.37
N SER A 167 -16.01 17.35 36.73
CA SER A 167 -16.40 18.06 37.94
C SER A 167 -16.62 19.56 37.66
N GLY A 168 -17.63 19.89 36.86
CA GLY A 168 -17.89 21.28 36.46
C GLY A 168 -19.20 21.48 35.68
N PRO A 169 -19.56 22.75 35.41
CA PRO A 169 -20.87 23.13 34.85
C PRO A 169 -21.11 22.70 33.39
N ASP A 170 -20.13 22.13 32.69
CA ASP A 170 -20.36 21.54 31.38
C ASP A 170 -21.25 20.28 31.44
N VAL A 171 -21.20 19.55 32.56
CA VAL A 171 -22.14 18.45 32.86
C VAL A 171 -23.59 18.97 32.95
N ASP A 172 -23.78 20.16 33.50
CA ASP A 172 -25.11 20.80 33.58
C ASP A 172 -25.60 21.30 32.22
N LYS A 173 -24.71 21.81 31.35
CA LYS A 173 -25.07 22.31 30.01
C LYS A 173 -25.65 21.20 29.12
N GLU A 174 -25.02 20.04 29.08
CA GLU A 174 -25.44 18.94 28.20
C GLU A 174 -26.80 18.33 28.64
N PHE A 175 -27.11 18.38 29.93
CA PHE A 175 -28.44 18.07 30.45
C PHE A 175 -29.50 19.14 30.10
N ILE A 176 -29.14 20.42 30.09
CA ILE A 176 -30.07 21.53 29.80
C ILE A 176 -30.41 21.62 28.31
N VAL A 177 -29.48 21.33 27.39
CA VAL A 177 -29.75 21.38 25.94
C VAL A 177 -30.89 20.42 25.52
N ASN A 178 -31.12 19.35 26.28
CA ASN A 178 -32.19 18.37 26.01
C ASN A 178 -33.57 18.73 26.61
N GLN A 179 -33.74 19.85 27.32
CA GLN A 179 -35.06 20.35 27.76
C GLN A 179 -35.16 21.87 27.58
N GLY A 180 -35.99 22.30 26.63
CA GLY A 180 -35.98 23.66 26.10
C GLY A 180 -36.49 24.78 27.03
N GLN A 181 -35.80 25.92 26.93
CA GLN A 181 -36.20 27.29 27.32
C GLN A 181 -36.70 27.56 28.76
N ALA A 182 -35.89 28.32 29.50
CA ALA A 182 -36.25 29.72 29.78
C ALA A 182 -34.99 30.56 30.06
N GLU A 183 -34.98 31.83 29.65
CA GLU A 183 -34.05 32.82 30.20
C GLU A 183 -34.57 33.32 31.55
N GLU A 184 -33.71 33.48 32.55
CA GLU A 184 -33.91 34.54 33.53
C GLU A 184 -32.55 35.10 34.01
N LYS A 185 -32.59 36.34 34.50
CA LYS A 185 -31.43 37.23 34.59
C LYS A 185 -31.45 37.92 35.95
N ASP A 186 -30.44 37.68 36.78
CA ASP A 186 -30.25 38.50 37.98
C ASP A 186 -28.79 38.66 38.39
N THR A 187 -28.52 39.74 39.14
CA THR A 187 -27.16 40.18 39.50
C THR A 187 -26.97 40.29 41.00
N SER A 188 -26.01 39.56 41.57
CA SER A 188 -25.48 39.87 42.90
C SER A 188 -24.02 39.45 43.05
N SER A 189 -23.16 40.41 43.38
CA SER A 189 -21.77 40.17 43.77
C SER A 189 -21.67 39.65 45.21
N SER A 190 -20.83 38.66 45.46
CA SER A 190 -20.15 38.51 46.75
C SER A 190 -18.67 38.24 46.52
N ASP A 191 -17.83 39.01 47.20
CA ASP A 191 -16.44 38.66 47.43
C ASP A 191 -16.38 37.41 48.34
N GLY A 192 -15.27 36.67 48.25
CA GLY A 192 -15.09 35.35 48.85
C GLY A 192 -14.03 34.58 48.08
N GLY A 193 -12.76 34.73 48.51
CA GLY A 193 -11.61 34.13 47.85
C GLY A 193 -11.71 32.61 47.68
N LYS A 194 -12.16 32.17 46.52
CA LYS A 194 -12.05 30.79 46.04
C LYS A 194 -10.56 30.49 45.85
N PRO A 195 -10.04 29.30 46.19
CA PRO A 195 -8.76 28.87 45.68
C PRO A 195 -8.81 28.96 44.16
N THR A 196 -7.79 29.53 43.53
CA THR A 196 -7.59 29.39 42.08
C THR A 196 -7.53 27.89 41.82
N GLN A 197 -8.54 27.34 41.16
CA GLN A 197 -8.40 26.00 40.61
C GLN A 197 -7.38 26.11 39.48
N PRO A 198 -6.54 25.09 39.26
CA PRO A 198 -5.77 25.01 38.02
C PRO A 198 -6.76 25.14 36.84
N ASP A 199 -6.29 25.67 35.71
CA ASP A 199 -7.13 25.64 34.53
C ASP A 199 -7.46 24.19 34.17
N ASP A 200 -8.57 23.98 33.46
CA ASP A 200 -8.98 22.62 33.10
C ASP A 200 -7.94 21.97 32.17
N ASN A 201 -7.20 22.80 31.41
CA ASN A 201 -6.03 22.39 30.64
C ASN A 201 -4.86 21.99 31.55
N ASP A 202 -4.41 22.87 32.47
CA ASP A 202 -3.34 22.59 33.44
C ASP A 202 -3.56 21.25 34.16
N LEU A 203 -4.80 20.95 34.57
CA LEU A 203 -5.17 19.70 35.25
C LEU A 203 -4.98 18.47 34.36
N TRP A 204 -5.32 18.55 33.07
CA TRP A 204 -5.17 17.46 32.12
C TRP A 204 -3.71 17.26 31.72
N ASP A 205 -2.98 18.33 31.43
CA ASP A 205 -1.54 18.25 31.14
C ASP A 205 -0.75 17.68 32.31
N GLU A 206 -1.00 18.15 33.54
CA GLU A 206 -0.32 17.62 34.72
C GLU A 206 -0.79 16.21 35.13
N GLU A 207 -2.08 16.00 35.38
CA GLU A 207 -2.55 14.78 36.05
C GLU A 207 -3.07 13.72 35.06
N GLY A 208 -3.52 14.15 33.88
CA GLY A 208 -3.81 13.29 32.74
C GLY A 208 -2.54 12.77 32.08
N GLY A 209 -1.52 13.63 31.87
CA GLY A 209 -0.20 13.23 31.37
C GLY A 209 0.43 12.11 32.21
N LYS A 210 0.50 12.30 33.55
CA LYS A 210 0.98 11.25 34.48
C LYS A 210 0.18 9.94 34.41
N LEU A 211 -1.11 9.99 34.05
CA LEU A 211 -1.95 8.80 33.89
C LEU A 211 -1.73 8.13 32.51
N TRP A 212 -1.39 8.90 31.48
CA TRP A 212 -0.94 8.40 30.18
C TRP A 212 0.39 7.65 30.31
N ASP A 213 1.38 8.20 31.01
CA ASP A 213 2.64 7.50 31.30
C ASP A 213 2.40 6.14 31.98
N LEU A 214 1.56 6.13 33.03
CA LEU A 214 1.23 4.90 33.76
C LEU A 214 0.48 3.87 32.90
N SER A 215 -0.34 4.30 31.94
CA SER A 215 -1.12 3.39 31.08
C SER A 215 -0.25 2.52 30.16
N ALA A 216 1.01 2.90 29.91
CA ALA A 216 1.96 2.06 29.18
C ALA A 216 2.40 0.81 29.99
N ILE A 217 2.25 0.81 31.31
CA ILE A 217 2.67 -0.29 32.19
C ILE A 217 1.49 -1.26 32.39
N GLU A 218 1.61 -2.52 31.93
CA GLU A 218 0.49 -3.48 31.90
C GLU A 218 -0.18 -3.67 33.28
N SER A 219 0.59 -3.71 34.37
CA SER A 219 0.07 -3.84 35.73
C SER A 219 -0.73 -2.63 36.20
N GLN A 220 -0.38 -1.42 35.74
CA GLN A 220 -1.12 -0.19 36.01
C GLN A 220 -2.32 -0.05 35.07
N ALA A 221 -2.19 -0.39 33.79
CA ALA A 221 -3.30 -0.47 32.84
C ALA A 221 -4.43 -1.38 33.36
N LYS A 222 -4.07 -2.58 33.85
CA LYS A 222 -5.00 -3.50 34.53
C LYS A 222 -5.61 -2.88 35.79
N LEU A 223 -4.84 -2.17 36.60
CA LEU A 223 -5.37 -1.46 37.78
C LEU A 223 -6.36 -0.36 37.38
N MET A 224 -6.07 0.41 36.33
CA MET A 224 -6.89 1.52 35.84
C MET A 224 -8.25 1.04 35.33
N VAL A 225 -8.28 0.00 34.49
CA VAL A 225 -9.53 -0.62 34.01
C VAL A 225 -10.35 -1.18 35.17
N ASN A 226 -9.71 -1.82 36.15
CA ASN A 226 -10.39 -2.29 37.39
C ASN A 226 -10.87 -1.15 38.32
N ASN A 227 -10.53 0.12 38.05
CA ASN A 227 -10.93 1.29 38.83
C ASN A 227 -11.71 2.33 37.99
N LEU A 228 -12.46 1.86 37.00
CA LEU A 228 -13.42 2.65 36.20
C LEU A 228 -12.78 3.76 35.34
N VAL A 229 -11.56 3.55 34.84
CA VAL A 229 -10.91 4.54 33.97
C VAL A 229 -11.67 4.72 32.64
N LEU A 230 -12.27 3.66 32.10
CA LEU A 230 -12.96 3.70 30.81
C LEU A 230 -14.20 4.61 30.87
N GLU A 231 -14.94 4.55 31.97
CA GLU A 231 -16.07 5.43 32.28
C GLU A 231 -15.63 6.90 32.41
N VAL A 232 -14.46 7.15 33.05
CA VAL A 232 -13.90 8.50 33.21
C VAL A 232 -13.43 9.08 31.88
N LEU A 233 -12.75 8.27 31.05
CA LEU A 233 -12.29 8.67 29.72
C LEU A 233 -13.49 8.94 28.79
N LEU A 234 -14.48 8.05 28.77
CA LEU A 234 -15.72 8.21 28.01
C LEU A 234 -16.46 9.50 28.38
N ALA A 235 -16.59 9.80 29.68
CA ALA A 235 -17.28 10.98 30.16
C ALA A 235 -16.53 12.28 29.80
N ASN A 236 -15.19 12.27 29.82
CA ASN A 236 -14.42 13.45 29.39
C ASN A 236 -14.45 13.67 27.88
N LEU A 237 -14.42 12.61 27.06
CA LEU A 237 -14.52 12.73 25.58
C LEU A 237 -15.83 13.39 25.11
N HIS A 238 -16.91 13.24 25.87
CA HIS A 238 -18.17 13.96 25.67
C HIS A 238 -18.11 15.41 26.21
N VAL A 239 -17.88 15.55 27.52
CA VAL A 239 -18.09 16.81 28.25
C VAL A 239 -17.02 17.86 27.94
N ARG A 240 -15.76 17.46 27.72
CA ARG A 240 -14.64 18.40 27.57
C ARG A 240 -14.58 18.97 26.15
N GLN A 241 -14.33 20.28 26.06
CA GLN A 241 -14.06 20.97 24.79
C GLN A 241 -12.56 21.17 24.52
N SER A 242 -11.68 20.94 25.51
CA SER A 242 -10.23 21.00 25.33
C SER A 242 -9.75 19.84 24.45
N LEU A 243 -9.10 20.18 23.34
CA LEU A 243 -8.51 19.21 22.41
C LEU A 243 -7.41 18.40 23.12
N ARG A 244 -6.55 19.06 23.89
CA ARG A 244 -5.49 18.41 24.68
C ARG A 244 -6.03 17.39 25.68
N ALA A 245 -7.14 17.69 26.35
CA ALA A 245 -7.81 16.72 27.23
C ALA A 245 -8.35 15.50 26.45
N LYS A 246 -8.83 15.69 25.21
CA LYS A 246 -9.29 14.60 24.34
C LYS A 246 -8.13 13.76 23.81
N GLU A 247 -7.08 14.38 23.31
CA GLU A 247 -5.82 13.73 22.91
C GLU A 247 -5.31 12.80 24.02
N ILE A 248 -5.15 13.32 25.24
CA ILE A 248 -4.71 12.54 26.40
C ILE A 248 -5.68 11.39 26.70
N CYS A 249 -7.00 11.60 26.59
CA CYS A 249 -7.98 10.53 26.77
C CYS A 249 -7.83 9.42 25.72
N ILE A 250 -7.62 9.78 24.45
CA ILE A 250 -7.44 8.82 23.34
C ILE A 250 -6.09 8.10 23.48
N GLY A 251 -5.04 8.80 23.87
CA GLY A 251 -3.70 8.22 24.06
C GLY A 251 -3.60 7.25 25.24
N ILE A 252 -4.32 7.52 26.33
CA ILE A 252 -4.56 6.53 27.39
C ILE A 252 -5.27 5.30 26.82
N LEU A 253 -6.35 5.47 26.04
CA LEU A 253 -7.05 4.33 25.42
C LEU A 253 -6.16 3.52 24.48
N GLY A 254 -5.33 4.18 23.65
CA GLY A 254 -4.34 3.54 22.78
C GLY A 254 -3.34 2.68 23.56
N ASN A 255 -2.80 3.23 24.66
CA ASN A 255 -1.88 2.48 25.52
C ASN A 255 -2.57 1.32 26.26
N LEU A 256 -3.83 1.48 26.67
CA LEU A 256 -4.63 0.40 27.23
C LEU A 256 -4.88 -0.72 26.19
N ALA A 257 -5.09 -0.36 24.92
CA ALA A 257 -5.33 -1.31 23.82
C ALA A 257 -4.09 -2.16 23.46
N CYS A 258 -2.87 -1.61 23.59
CA CYS A 258 -1.62 -2.36 23.41
C CYS A 258 -1.55 -3.63 24.28
N HIS A 259 -2.15 -3.59 25.48
CA HIS A 259 -2.23 -4.72 26.38
C HIS A 259 -3.35 -5.65 25.95
N LYS A 260 -3.03 -6.73 25.20
CA LYS A 260 -4.01 -7.65 24.60
C LYS A 260 -5.12 -8.16 25.54
N SER A 261 -4.88 -8.23 26.85
CA SER A 261 -5.89 -8.60 27.85
C SER A 261 -6.95 -7.52 28.17
N LEU A 262 -6.83 -6.32 27.60
CA LEU A 262 -7.69 -5.16 27.84
C LEU A 262 -8.40 -4.62 26.59
N ALA A 263 -7.97 -4.99 25.37
CA ALA A 263 -8.64 -4.61 24.12
C ALA A 263 -10.13 -5.06 24.10
N ASP A 264 -10.41 -6.27 24.60
CA ASP A 264 -11.76 -6.79 24.81
C ASP A 264 -12.58 -5.92 25.79
N ALA A 265 -11.95 -5.36 26.82
CA ALA A 265 -12.61 -4.55 27.85
C ALA A 265 -12.95 -3.14 27.32
N ILE A 266 -12.08 -2.55 26.50
CA ILE A 266 -12.35 -1.31 25.77
C ILE A 266 -13.53 -1.53 24.80
N THR A 267 -13.47 -2.59 23.99
CA THR A 267 -14.47 -2.92 22.97
C THR A 267 -15.83 -3.30 23.57
N SER A 268 -15.83 -3.95 24.75
CA SER A 268 -17.05 -4.24 25.51
C SER A 268 -17.65 -3.03 26.23
N HIS A 269 -16.94 -1.91 26.33
CA HIS A 269 -17.44 -0.73 27.04
C HIS A 269 -18.45 0.03 26.18
N ASN A 270 -19.73 -0.05 26.57
CA ASN A 270 -20.84 0.58 25.85
C ASN A 270 -20.56 2.07 25.54
N GLY A 271 -20.87 2.48 24.31
CA GLY A 271 -20.64 3.83 23.79
C GLY A 271 -19.19 4.19 23.43
N LEU A 272 -18.18 3.43 23.88
CA LEU A 272 -16.78 3.84 23.74
C LEU A 272 -16.29 3.82 22.29
N ILE A 273 -16.58 2.74 21.54
CA ILE A 273 -16.26 2.63 20.10
C ILE A 273 -16.81 3.83 19.32
N ALA A 274 -18.11 4.07 19.41
CA ALA A 274 -18.77 5.19 18.72
C ALA A 274 -18.20 6.56 19.15
N THR A 275 -17.81 6.71 20.42
CA THR A 275 -17.20 7.96 20.91
C THR A 275 -15.81 8.16 20.33
N VAL A 276 -14.98 7.12 20.22
CA VAL A 276 -13.65 7.20 19.59
C VAL A 276 -13.78 7.46 18.09
N VAL A 277 -14.65 6.73 17.39
CA VAL A 277 -14.91 6.93 15.95
C VAL A 277 -15.39 8.37 15.66
N ASN A 278 -16.20 8.96 16.53
CA ASN A 278 -16.59 10.38 16.41
C ASN A 278 -15.42 11.37 16.50
N GLN A 279 -14.25 11.00 17.07
CA GLN A 279 -13.09 11.89 17.12
C GLN A 279 -12.41 12.07 15.74
N LEU A 280 -12.69 11.19 14.76
CA LEU A 280 -12.25 11.36 13.37
C LEU A 280 -12.78 12.66 12.73
N PHE A 281 -13.86 13.24 13.26
CA PHE A 281 -14.40 14.53 12.80
C PHE A 281 -13.73 15.76 13.46
N LEU A 282 -12.77 15.57 14.36
CA LEU A 282 -11.86 16.65 14.78
C LEU A 282 -10.89 16.99 13.64
N ASN A 283 -10.42 18.23 13.59
CA ASN A 283 -9.38 18.69 12.66
C ASN A 283 -8.00 18.84 13.34
N ASP A 284 -7.90 18.47 14.62
CA ASP A 284 -6.69 18.57 15.41
C ASP A 284 -5.76 17.39 15.12
N SER A 285 -4.52 17.66 14.71
CA SER A 285 -3.60 16.61 14.26
C SER A 285 -3.16 15.68 15.39
N ALA A 286 -3.06 16.14 16.64
CA ALA A 286 -2.67 15.31 17.78
C ALA A 286 -3.82 14.35 18.15
N CYS A 287 -5.05 14.86 18.28
CA CYS A 287 -6.25 14.05 18.49
C CYS A 287 -6.44 13.00 17.39
N LEU A 288 -6.22 13.37 16.12
CA LEU A 288 -6.30 12.44 14.99
C LEU A 288 -5.17 11.41 15.03
N THR A 289 -3.93 11.80 15.33
CA THR A 289 -2.77 10.89 15.43
C THR A 289 -3.04 9.78 16.44
N GLU A 290 -3.53 10.15 17.62
CA GLU A 290 -3.87 9.17 18.66
C GLU A 290 -5.12 8.36 18.33
N THR A 291 -6.09 8.94 17.59
CA THR A 291 -7.26 8.19 17.09
C THR A 291 -6.82 7.11 16.10
N PHE A 292 -5.99 7.43 15.11
CA PHE A 292 -5.45 6.45 14.17
C PHE A 292 -4.56 5.43 14.87
N ARG A 293 -3.65 5.84 15.76
CA ARG A 293 -2.80 4.93 16.55
C ARG A 293 -3.64 3.90 17.35
N LEU A 294 -4.71 4.35 18.01
CA LEU A 294 -5.64 3.47 18.71
C LEU A 294 -6.36 2.52 17.75
N LEU A 295 -6.83 3.01 16.59
CA LEU A 295 -7.45 2.15 15.58
C LEU A 295 -6.46 1.07 15.07
N SER A 296 -5.24 1.41 14.64
CA SER A 296 -4.23 0.44 14.19
C SER A 296 -3.95 -0.63 15.26
N THR A 297 -3.81 -0.19 16.52
CA THR A 297 -3.59 -1.09 17.68
C THR A 297 -4.76 -2.06 17.89
N ILE A 298 -5.99 -1.61 17.66
CA ILE A 298 -7.21 -2.43 17.77
C ILE A 298 -7.36 -3.37 16.57
N PHE A 299 -7.03 -2.96 15.35
CA PHE A 299 -7.06 -3.83 14.17
C PHE A 299 -5.98 -4.93 14.24
N GLN A 300 -4.83 -4.66 14.87
CA GLN A 300 -3.82 -5.67 15.23
C GLN A 300 -4.20 -6.53 16.46
N SER A 301 -5.43 -6.42 16.97
CA SER A 301 -5.93 -7.15 18.14
C SER A 301 -7.10 -8.07 17.79
N ASN A 302 -7.45 -8.98 18.71
CA ASN A 302 -8.58 -9.90 18.54
C ASN A 302 -9.98 -9.23 18.66
N ALA A 303 -10.06 -7.90 18.62
CA ALA A 303 -11.27 -7.11 18.83
C ALA A 303 -11.69 -6.26 17.60
N SER A 304 -11.01 -6.43 16.46
CA SER A 304 -11.18 -5.66 15.21
C SER A 304 -12.63 -5.53 14.73
N MET A 305 -13.40 -6.63 14.77
CA MET A 305 -14.72 -6.74 14.13
C MET A 305 -15.74 -5.65 14.50
N SER A 306 -15.96 -5.39 15.80
CA SER A 306 -16.94 -4.36 16.23
C SER A 306 -16.48 -2.93 15.97
N TRP A 307 -15.19 -2.73 15.67
CA TRP A 307 -14.67 -1.45 15.20
C TRP A 307 -14.83 -1.31 13.69
N ALA A 308 -14.62 -2.39 12.92
CA ALA A 308 -14.95 -2.43 11.50
C ALA A 308 -16.43 -2.10 11.26
N GLU A 309 -17.35 -2.74 12.01
CA GLU A 309 -18.79 -2.43 11.96
C GLU A 309 -19.11 -0.96 12.27
N ALA A 310 -18.34 -0.32 13.16
CA ALA A 310 -18.53 1.08 13.53
C ALA A 310 -17.95 2.09 12.52
N LEU A 311 -16.96 1.68 11.72
CA LEU A 311 -16.38 2.50 10.65
C LEU A 311 -17.21 2.48 9.35
N LEU A 312 -18.10 1.49 9.15
CA LEU A 312 -18.87 1.27 7.91
C LEU A 312 -19.63 2.46 7.30
N PRO A 313 -20.15 3.48 8.04
CA PRO A 313 -20.91 4.57 7.42
C PRO A 313 -20.07 5.37 6.41
N ASP A 314 -20.66 5.65 5.24
CA ASP A 314 -20.01 6.35 4.11
C ASP A 314 -19.33 7.66 4.55
N GLU A 315 -19.92 8.41 5.49
CA GLU A 315 -19.39 9.67 6.02
C GLU A 315 -18.09 9.49 6.82
N ILE A 316 -17.96 8.37 7.55
CA ILE A 316 -16.76 8.04 8.34
C ILE A 316 -15.64 7.55 7.42
N LEU A 317 -15.95 6.66 6.48
CA LEU A 317 -14.98 6.17 5.50
C LEU A 317 -14.47 7.33 4.61
N SER A 318 -15.38 8.20 4.14
CA SER A 318 -15.01 9.40 3.38
C SER A 318 -14.14 10.35 4.20
N ARG A 319 -14.40 10.48 5.51
CA ARG A 319 -13.57 11.29 6.42
C ARG A 319 -12.17 10.69 6.59
N ILE A 320 -12.07 9.37 6.73
CA ILE A 320 -10.78 8.65 6.82
C ILE A 320 -9.95 8.89 5.56
N ILE A 321 -10.50 8.61 4.37
CA ILE A 321 -9.81 8.84 3.09
C ILE A 321 -9.44 10.31 2.89
N TRP A 322 -10.29 11.25 3.29
CA TRP A 322 -9.95 12.67 3.25
C TRP A 322 -8.75 13.02 4.15
N ILE A 323 -8.65 12.48 5.37
CA ILE A 323 -7.49 12.75 6.25
C ILE A 323 -6.21 12.17 5.63
N ILE A 324 -6.25 10.91 5.17
CA ILE A 324 -5.13 10.23 4.49
C ILE A 324 -4.59 11.08 3.33
N GLY A 325 -5.47 11.54 2.44
CA GLY A 325 -5.09 12.28 1.23
C GLY A 325 -4.79 13.78 1.43
N ASN A 326 -4.97 14.35 2.63
CA ASN A 326 -4.82 15.80 2.87
C ASN A 326 -3.97 16.16 4.12
N THR A 327 -3.45 15.19 4.86
CA THR A 327 -2.57 15.50 6.01
C THR A 327 -1.20 15.99 5.55
N VAL A 328 -0.75 17.11 6.13
CA VAL A 328 0.62 17.63 6.01
C VAL A 328 1.46 17.38 7.28
N ASN A 329 0.87 16.76 8.31
CA ASN A 329 1.57 16.39 9.53
C ASN A 329 2.15 14.97 9.36
N SER A 330 3.48 14.86 9.41
CA SER A 330 4.21 13.59 9.18
C SER A 330 3.81 12.48 10.17
N THR A 331 3.69 12.79 11.46
CA THR A 331 3.29 11.81 12.48
C THR A 331 1.89 11.27 12.24
N LEU A 332 0.92 12.14 11.91
CA LEU A 332 -0.42 11.74 11.52
C LEU A 332 -0.40 10.89 10.24
N PHE A 333 0.38 11.29 9.24
CA PHE A 333 0.50 10.55 7.99
C PHE A 333 1.00 9.12 8.22
N HIS A 334 2.09 8.95 8.97
CA HIS A 334 2.61 7.64 9.37
C HIS A 334 1.57 6.81 10.14
N LYS A 335 0.80 7.43 11.06
CA LYS A 335 -0.29 6.72 11.76
C LYS A 335 -1.48 6.36 10.86
N THR A 336 -1.75 7.12 9.79
CA THR A 336 -2.74 6.72 8.79
C THR A 336 -2.26 5.56 7.91
N LEU A 337 -0.96 5.46 7.60
CA LEU A 337 -0.40 4.31 6.89
C LEU A 337 -0.39 3.05 7.76
N GLU A 338 0.07 3.15 9.03
CA GLU A 338 -0.04 2.05 10.02
C GLU A 338 -1.47 1.52 10.15
N PHE A 339 -2.47 2.41 10.11
CA PHE A 339 -3.88 2.05 10.16
C PHE A 339 -4.34 1.29 8.92
N LEU A 340 -3.90 1.70 7.72
CA LEU A 340 -4.29 1.03 6.48
C LEU A 340 -3.65 -0.35 6.35
N SER A 341 -2.36 -0.52 6.68
CA SER A 341 -1.72 -1.85 6.71
C SER A 341 -2.39 -2.76 7.74
N ALA A 342 -2.64 -2.28 8.96
CA ALA A 342 -3.38 -3.04 9.99
C ALA A 342 -4.80 -3.45 9.56
N LEU A 343 -5.42 -2.72 8.63
CA LEU A 343 -6.74 -3.01 8.08
C LEU A 343 -6.70 -4.09 6.98
N VAL A 344 -5.61 -4.16 6.20
CA VAL A 344 -5.41 -5.18 5.14
C VAL A 344 -4.68 -6.44 5.61
N ASP A 345 -4.10 -6.43 6.81
CA ASP A 345 -3.59 -7.64 7.49
C ASP A 345 -4.74 -8.61 7.91
N ASP A 346 -5.91 -8.08 8.32
CA ASP A 346 -7.03 -8.86 8.84
C ASP A 346 -8.06 -9.20 7.74
N GLN A 347 -8.13 -10.48 7.36
CA GLN A 347 -9.00 -10.99 6.30
C GLN A 347 -10.51 -10.86 6.59
N ASP A 348 -10.93 -10.94 7.87
CA ASP A 348 -12.33 -10.75 8.24
C ASP A 348 -12.70 -9.25 8.15
N VAL A 349 -11.74 -8.36 8.43
CA VAL A 349 -11.89 -6.90 8.29
C VAL A 349 -11.88 -6.46 6.83
N ILE A 350 -10.98 -7.00 5.98
CA ILE A 350 -11.00 -6.80 4.52
C ILE A 350 -12.39 -7.11 3.98
N THR A 351 -12.95 -8.27 4.38
CA THR A 351 -14.27 -8.74 3.95
C THR A 351 -15.42 -7.77 4.31
N ILE A 352 -15.24 -6.94 5.35
CA ILE A 352 -16.23 -5.93 5.78
C ILE A 352 -15.96 -4.56 5.13
N LEU A 353 -14.72 -4.08 5.14
CA LEU A 353 -14.38 -2.69 4.86
C LEU A 353 -13.87 -2.42 3.44
N ILE A 354 -13.31 -3.41 2.72
CA ILE A 354 -12.58 -3.08 1.48
C ILE A 354 -13.47 -2.58 0.35
N GLU A 355 -14.65 -3.16 0.14
CA GLU A 355 -15.60 -2.69 -0.90
C GLU A 355 -16.18 -1.30 -0.56
N PRO A 356 -16.62 -1.02 0.69
CA PRO A 356 -16.94 0.33 1.13
C PRO A 356 -15.80 1.35 1.00
N LEU A 357 -14.56 0.98 1.33
CA LEU A 357 -13.38 1.86 1.19
C LEU A 357 -13.01 2.14 -0.27
N ILE A 358 -13.07 1.11 -1.13
CA ILE A 358 -12.95 1.25 -2.59
C ILE A 358 -13.99 2.26 -3.11
N LYS A 359 -15.24 2.12 -2.70
CA LYS A 359 -16.36 3.00 -3.11
C LYS A 359 -16.14 4.47 -2.73
N VAL A 360 -15.45 4.78 -1.62
CA VAL A 360 -15.09 6.15 -1.22
C VAL A 360 -13.71 6.61 -1.73
N GLY A 361 -13.03 5.80 -2.57
CA GLY A 361 -11.83 6.20 -3.29
C GLY A 361 -10.49 5.79 -2.66
N LEU A 362 -10.44 4.76 -1.80
CA LEU A 362 -9.19 4.28 -1.19
C LEU A 362 -8.07 4.05 -2.21
N VAL A 363 -8.33 3.29 -3.29
CA VAL A 363 -7.30 2.92 -4.28
C VAL A 363 -6.77 4.15 -5.02
N ASP A 364 -7.65 5.05 -5.46
CA ASP A 364 -7.25 6.29 -6.13
C ASP A 364 -6.47 7.23 -5.18
N CYS A 365 -6.83 7.25 -3.89
CA CYS A 365 -6.10 8.00 -2.86
C CYS A 365 -4.69 7.42 -2.65
N SER A 366 -4.55 6.10 -2.48
CA SER A 366 -3.24 5.44 -2.34
C SER A 366 -2.35 5.65 -3.57
N ILE A 367 -2.91 5.52 -4.78
CA ILE A 367 -2.17 5.81 -6.03
C ILE A 367 -1.75 7.29 -6.07
N SER A 368 -2.62 8.23 -5.67
CA SER A 368 -2.30 9.66 -5.64
C SER A 368 -1.16 9.99 -4.66
N LEU A 369 -1.13 9.32 -3.49
CA LEU A 369 -0.03 9.42 -2.54
C LEU A 369 1.29 8.90 -3.14
N LEU A 370 1.28 7.73 -3.79
CA LEU A 370 2.48 7.18 -4.44
C LEU A 370 3.01 8.12 -5.52
N LEU A 371 2.15 8.61 -6.41
CA LEU A 371 2.56 9.54 -7.47
C LEU A 371 3.16 10.81 -6.86
N THR A 372 2.53 11.37 -5.84
CA THR A 372 2.97 12.60 -5.17
C THR A 372 4.27 12.43 -4.39
N GLU A 373 4.50 11.29 -3.74
CA GLU A 373 5.75 11.02 -3.00
C GLU A 373 6.89 10.64 -3.95
N LEU A 374 6.61 9.84 -5.00
CA LEU A 374 7.58 9.53 -6.04
C LEU A 374 8.05 10.79 -6.78
N GLU A 375 7.14 11.73 -7.09
CA GLU A 375 7.48 13.03 -7.68
C GLU A 375 8.36 13.91 -6.77
N LYS A 376 8.33 13.74 -5.44
CA LYS A 376 9.26 14.42 -4.51
C LYS A 376 10.61 13.72 -4.42
N SER A 377 10.62 12.38 -4.36
CA SER A 377 11.84 11.60 -4.16
C SER A 377 12.72 11.48 -5.42
N MET A 378 12.18 11.75 -6.61
CA MET A 378 12.92 11.73 -7.88
C MET A 378 13.80 12.97 -8.06
N ASP A 379 15.12 12.81 -8.02
CA ASP A 379 16.09 13.82 -8.49
C ASP A 379 16.58 13.45 -9.90
N GLY A 380 15.91 14.01 -10.91
CA GLY A 380 16.22 13.80 -12.32
C GLY A 380 16.02 12.34 -12.77
N ASN A 381 17.09 11.56 -12.72
CA ASN A 381 17.10 10.12 -13.06
C ASN A 381 17.35 9.20 -11.84
N ASN A 382 17.55 9.77 -10.65
CA ASN A 382 17.80 9.04 -9.42
C ASN A 382 16.54 9.08 -8.54
N LEU A 383 16.32 8.03 -7.75
CA LEU A 383 15.21 7.94 -6.80
C LEU A 383 15.79 7.85 -5.38
N ASN A 384 15.57 8.88 -4.58
CA ASN A 384 16.04 8.93 -3.19
C ASN A 384 15.13 8.08 -2.29
N ARG A 385 15.71 7.45 -1.25
CA ARG A 385 14.93 6.77 -0.20
C ARG A 385 14.08 7.76 0.60
N SER A 386 12.86 7.37 0.95
CA SER A 386 11.97 8.07 1.88
C SER A 386 11.15 7.04 2.65
N ASP A 387 11.22 7.04 3.99
CA ASP A 387 10.43 6.15 4.86
C ASP A 387 8.92 6.21 4.57
N SER A 388 8.45 7.36 4.06
CA SER A 388 7.07 7.53 3.58
C SER A 388 6.82 6.77 2.27
N LEU A 389 7.77 6.81 1.33
CA LEU A 389 7.70 6.09 0.06
C LEU A 389 7.80 4.56 0.26
N ASP A 390 8.67 4.09 1.16
CA ASP A 390 8.74 2.70 1.63
C ASP A 390 7.35 2.22 2.10
N SER A 391 6.74 3.01 3.01
CA SER A 391 5.43 2.71 3.59
C SER A 391 4.29 2.74 2.56
N ILE A 392 4.34 3.66 1.59
CA ILE A 392 3.33 3.76 0.53
C ILE A 392 3.47 2.62 -0.50
N PHE A 393 4.69 2.25 -0.90
CA PHE A 393 4.91 1.10 -1.80
C PHE A 393 4.38 -0.18 -1.18
N ARG A 394 4.74 -0.44 0.08
CA ARG A 394 4.26 -1.59 0.83
C ARG A 394 2.72 -1.62 0.95
N LEU A 395 2.09 -0.50 1.28
CA LEU A 395 0.62 -0.41 1.32
C LEU A 395 -0.01 -0.72 -0.05
N ILE A 396 0.59 -0.28 -1.15
CA ILE A 396 0.07 -0.54 -2.50
C ILE A 396 0.34 -1.98 -2.93
N GLU A 397 1.42 -2.60 -2.46
CA GLU A 397 1.70 -4.03 -2.59
C GLU A 397 0.62 -4.85 -1.88
N GLU A 398 0.39 -4.59 -0.59
CA GLU A 398 -0.66 -5.20 0.25
C GLU A 398 -2.06 -5.02 -0.38
N LEU A 399 -2.38 -3.83 -0.88
CA LEU A 399 -3.61 -3.58 -1.63
C LEU A 399 -3.66 -4.29 -2.99
N SER A 400 -2.54 -4.42 -3.71
CA SER A 400 -2.51 -5.08 -5.02
C SER A 400 -2.79 -6.58 -4.95
N ALA A 401 -2.48 -7.21 -3.82
CA ALA A 401 -2.84 -8.61 -3.56
C ALA A 401 -4.37 -8.82 -3.40
N ILE A 402 -5.15 -7.75 -3.21
CA ILE A 402 -6.61 -7.81 -3.08
C ILE A 402 -7.26 -7.70 -4.46
N ASP A 403 -7.94 -8.77 -4.85
CA ASP A 403 -8.69 -8.98 -6.10
C ASP A 403 -9.47 -7.74 -6.61
N ASN A 404 -10.17 -7.03 -5.73
CA ASN A 404 -10.98 -5.86 -6.10
C ASN A 404 -10.15 -4.57 -6.30
N CYS A 405 -9.04 -4.43 -5.57
CA CYS A 405 -8.10 -3.32 -5.72
C CYS A 405 -7.26 -3.47 -6.99
N SER A 406 -6.73 -4.67 -7.26
CA SER A 406 -5.98 -5.01 -8.48
C SER A 406 -6.74 -4.66 -9.77
N LYS A 407 -8.06 -4.95 -9.82
CA LYS A 407 -8.94 -4.61 -10.96
C LYS A 407 -9.05 -3.10 -11.22
N ILE A 408 -8.93 -2.27 -10.18
CA ILE A 408 -8.95 -0.81 -10.29
C ILE A 408 -7.55 -0.29 -10.68
N MET A 409 -6.51 -0.79 -10.00
CA MET A 409 -5.11 -0.49 -10.29
C MET A 409 -4.73 -0.81 -11.75
N SER A 410 -5.24 -1.92 -12.31
CA SER A 410 -4.98 -2.31 -13.71
C SER A 410 -5.65 -1.41 -14.75
N SER A 411 -6.59 -0.58 -14.33
CA SER A 411 -7.20 0.47 -15.16
C SER A 411 -6.54 1.84 -14.96
N ASN A 412 -5.56 1.98 -14.06
CA ASN A 412 -4.92 3.25 -13.75
C ASN A 412 -3.64 3.48 -14.56
N ASP A 413 -3.82 4.21 -15.66
CA ASP A 413 -2.80 4.59 -16.63
C ASP A 413 -1.61 5.39 -16.04
N GLN A 414 -1.74 6.00 -14.85
CA GLN A 414 -0.67 6.74 -14.18
C GLN A 414 0.18 5.81 -13.29
N LEU A 415 -0.47 4.93 -12.52
CA LEU A 415 0.21 3.89 -11.73
C LEU A 415 1.12 3.04 -12.62
N ILE A 416 0.61 2.54 -13.76
CA ILE A 416 1.41 1.73 -14.69
C ILE A 416 2.63 2.51 -15.22
N LYS A 417 2.50 3.81 -15.48
CA LYS A 417 3.63 4.64 -15.92
C LYS A 417 4.67 4.84 -14.80
N ALA A 418 4.23 5.06 -13.57
CA ALA A 418 5.10 5.22 -12.41
C ALA A 418 5.90 3.94 -12.09
N LEU A 419 5.23 2.79 -12.01
CA LEU A 419 5.86 1.48 -11.84
C LEU A 419 6.88 1.21 -12.97
N ASN A 420 6.50 1.48 -14.22
CA ASN A 420 7.39 1.35 -15.37
C ASN A 420 8.57 2.32 -15.35
N SER A 421 8.47 3.51 -14.75
CA SER A 421 9.62 4.40 -14.59
C SER A 421 10.62 3.89 -13.55
N VAL A 422 10.15 3.34 -12.42
CA VAL A 422 11.04 2.77 -11.39
C VAL A 422 11.82 1.57 -11.95
N VAL A 423 11.18 0.68 -12.71
CA VAL A 423 11.88 -0.46 -13.35
C VAL A 423 12.99 0.00 -14.32
N LYS A 424 12.83 1.19 -14.93
CA LYS A 424 13.75 1.74 -15.93
C LYS A 424 14.83 2.66 -15.34
N LEU A 425 14.90 2.84 -14.02
CA LEU A 425 15.96 3.63 -13.39
C LEU A 425 17.35 3.06 -13.74
N PRO A 426 18.35 3.90 -14.09
CA PRO A 426 19.65 3.44 -14.54
C PRO A 426 20.52 2.91 -13.40
N ASP A 427 20.45 3.55 -12.23
CA ASP A 427 20.90 2.97 -10.96
C ASP A 427 19.70 2.36 -10.25
N LYS A 428 19.97 1.29 -9.49
CA LYS A 428 18.98 0.52 -8.72
C LYS A 428 19.49 0.14 -7.33
N PHE A 429 20.77 0.39 -7.02
CA PHE A 429 21.40 -0.12 -5.79
C PHE A 429 20.81 0.51 -4.52
N GLU A 430 20.47 1.80 -4.56
CA GLU A 430 19.83 2.47 -3.44
C GLU A 430 18.33 2.16 -3.30
N VAL A 431 17.70 1.50 -4.29
CA VAL A 431 16.24 1.27 -4.38
C VAL A 431 15.85 -0.20 -4.58
N GLU A 432 16.70 -1.12 -4.10
CA GLU A 432 16.47 -2.57 -4.06
C GLU A 432 15.11 -2.94 -3.45
N ASP A 433 14.77 -2.35 -2.30
CA ASP A 433 13.50 -2.56 -1.61
C ASP A 433 12.28 -2.15 -2.46
N TYR A 434 12.34 -1.01 -3.16
CA TYR A 434 11.28 -0.59 -4.09
C TYR A 434 11.16 -1.50 -5.30
N CYS A 435 12.27 -2.07 -5.77
CA CYS A 435 12.26 -2.98 -6.91
C CYS A 435 11.50 -4.28 -6.60
N ALA A 436 11.52 -4.76 -5.36
CA ALA A 436 10.71 -5.90 -4.91
C ALA A 436 9.20 -5.57 -4.98
N SER A 437 8.76 -4.52 -4.28
CA SER A 437 7.35 -4.11 -4.28
C SER A 437 6.81 -3.77 -5.68
N VAL A 438 7.60 -3.05 -6.49
CA VAL A 438 7.20 -2.71 -7.87
C VAL A 438 6.99 -3.95 -8.74
N LEU A 439 7.78 -5.01 -8.57
CA LEU A 439 7.55 -6.28 -9.27
C LEU A 439 6.28 -6.98 -8.77
N ILE A 440 6.05 -7.04 -7.46
CA ILE A 440 4.87 -7.71 -6.87
C ILE A 440 3.58 -6.99 -7.33
N ILE A 441 3.55 -5.65 -7.22
CA ILE A 441 2.45 -4.82 -7.71
C ILE A 441 2.25 -5.05 -9.22
N LEU A 442 3.30 -5.00 -10.05
CA LEU A 442 3.17 -5.24 -11.50
C LEU A 442 2.66 -6.65 -11.82
N ALA A 443 3.08 -7.69 -11.10
CA ALA A 443 2.64 -9.06 -11.32
C ALA A 443 1.16 -9.27 -10.96
N ASN A 444 0.71 -8.68 -9.85
CA ASN A 444 -0.69 -8.69 -9.42
C ASN A 444 -1.56 -7.92 -10.42
N VAL A 445 -1.18 -6.68 -10.73
CA VAL A 445 -1.92 -5.79 -11.63
C VAL A 445 -1.98 -6.32 -13.07
N LEU A 446 -0.94 -7.03 -13.55
CA LEU A 446 -0.96 -7.75 -14.84
C LEU A 446 -1.75 -9.06 -14.83
N SER A 447 -2.34 -9.47 -13.70
CA SER A 447 -3.25 -10.63 -13.63
C SER A 447 -4.68 -10.25 -14.02
N ASP A 448 -5.16 -9.07 -13.61
CA ASP A 448 -6.43 -8.50 -14.08
C ASP A 448 -6.25 -7.66 -15.36
N GLY A 449 -5.07 -7.07 -15.56
CA GLY A 449 -4.75 -6.16 -16.65
C GLY A 449 -4.37 -6.82 -17.99
N GLU A 450 -5.17 -7.76 -18.52
CA GLU A 450 -4.88 -8.43 -19.81
C GLU A 450 -4.49 -7.44 -20.93
N HIS A 451 -5.19 -6.30 -20.99
CA HIS A 451 -5.00 -5.25 -21.99
C HIS A 451 -3.64 -4.51 -21.89
N LEU A 452 -2.97 -4.55 -20.73
CA LEU A 452 -1.65 -3.97 -20.52
C LEU A 452 -0.54 -4.84 -21.14
N THR A 453 -0.74 -6.16 -21.18
CA THR A 453 0.26 -7.13 -21.68
C THR A 453 0.80 -6.79 -23.08
N PRO A 454 -0.01 -6.48 -24.12
CA PRO A 454 0.53 -6.03 -25.42
C PRO A 454 1.25 -4.68 -25.37
N ILE A 455 0.92 -3.80 -24.42
CA ILE A 455 1.58 -2.49 -24.28
C ILE A 455 2.98 -2.68 -23.68
N LEU A 456 3.07 -3.44 -22.59
CA LEU A 456 4.32 -3.69 -21.88
C LEU A 456 5.24 -4.68 -22.63
N SER A 457 4.68 -5.60 -23.41
CA SER A 457 5.44 -6.50 -24.29
C SER A 457 6.10 -5.79 -25.49
N ASP A 458 5.69 -4.56 -25.79
CA ASP A 458 6.30 -3.71 -26.83
C ASP A 458 7.35 -2.74 -26.25
N ASP A 459 7.40 -2.61 -24.93
CA ASP A 459 8.30 -1.73 -24.19
C ASP A 459 9.65 -2.43 -23.89
N LEU A 460 10.53 -2.47 -24.88
CA LEU A 460 11.85 -3.12 -24.75
C LEU A 460 12.72 -2.55 -23.59
N PRO A 461 12.73 -1.23 -23.30
CA PRO A 461 13.38 -0.70 -22.10
C PRO A 461 12.81 -1.25 -20.78
N LEU A 462 11.51 -1.55 -20.71
CA LEU A 462 10.94 -2.23 -19.54
C LEU A 462 11.51 -3.64 -19.39
N LEU A 463 11.56 -4.42 -20.47
CA LEU A 463 12.15 -5.76 -20.46
C LEU A 463 13.63 -5.73 -20.05
N GLU A 464 14.39 -4.74 -20.53
CA GLU A 464 15.79 -4.58 -20.15
C GLU A 464 15.94 -4.25 -18.67
N GLY A 465 15.15 -3.29 -18.15
CA GLY A 465 15.12 -2.90 -16.76
C GLY A 465 14.69 -4.02 -15.80
N LEU A 466 13.72 -4.86 -16.19
CA LEU A 466 13.33 -6.06 -15.44
C LEU A 466 14.53 -7.00 -15.23
N PHE A 467 15.31 -7.28 -16.28
CA PHE A 467 16.50 -8.13 -16.16
C PHE A 467 17.63 -7.51 -15.34
N ASP A 468 17.66 -6.17 -15.18
CA ASP A 468 18.57 -5.49 -14.26
C ASP A 468 18.07 -5.49 -12.80
N ILE A 469 16.77 -5.70 -12.55
CA ILE A 469 16.24 -5.94 -11.20
C ILE A 469 16.56 -7.37 -10.73
N LEU A 470 16.54 -8.37 -11.62
CA LEU A 470 16.65 -9.79 -11.23
C LEU A 470 17.76 -10.08 -10.18
N PRO A 471 19.01 -9.59 -10.30
CA PRO A 471 20.05 -9.84 -9.29
C PRO A 471 19.75 -9.31 -7.89
N LEU A 472 18.93 -8.26 -7.77
CA LEU A 472 18.55 -7.59 -6.51
C LEU A 472 17.41 -8.34 -5.79
N VAL A 473 16.54 -9.02 -6.55
CA VAL A 473 15.36 -9.71 -6.00
C VAL A 473 15.47 -11.24 -6.02
N SER A 474 16.65 -11.80 -6.36
CA SER A 474 16.81 -13.24 -6.50
C SER A 474 16.71 -14.01 -5.17
N ASP A 475 17.12 -13.39 -4.06
CA ASP A 475 17.01 -13.99 -2.72
C ASP A 475 15.59 -13.88 -2.12
N ASP A 476 14.75 -12.97 -2.63
CA ASP A 476 13.34 -12.85 -2.24
C ASP A 476 12.46 -13.78 -3.09
N ASN A 477 11.79 -14.75 -2.45
CA ASN A 477 10.99 -15.75 -3.17
C ASN A 477 9.73 -15.16 -3.84
N GLU A 478 9.15 -14.10 -3.29
CA GLU A 478 7.90 -13.51 -3.75
C GLU A 478 8.15 -12.51 -4.88
N ALA A 479 9.11 -11.60 -4.73
CA ALA A 479 9.56 -10.72 -5.80
C ALA A 479 10.19 -11.50 -6.98
N ARG A 480 10.92 -12.60 -6.72
CA ARG A 480 11.38 -13.52 -7.77
C ARG A 480 10.23 -14.25 -8.47
N ASN A 481 9.20 -14.70 -7.73
CA ASN A 481 7.98 -15.26 -8.33
C ASN A 481 7.25 -14.21 -9.19
N ALA A 482 7.11 -12.99 -8.71
CA ALA A 482 6.52 -11.86 -9.42
C ALA A 482 7.27 -11.56 -10.73
N PHE A 483 8.61 -11.47 -10.69
CA PHE A 483 9.46 -11.31 -11.87
C PHE A 483 9.22 -12.38 -12.94
N TRP A 484 9.26 -13.66 -12.57
CA TRP A 484 9.03 -14.76 -13.52
C TRP A 484 7.56 -14.84 -13.98
N CYS A 485 6.60 -14.37 -13.17
CA CYS A 485 5.21 -14.19 -13.56
C CYS A 485 5.00 -13.06 -14.59
N ILE A 486 5.72 -11.94 -14.46
CA ILE A 486 5.72 -10.85 -15.43
C ILE A 486 6.34 -11.33 -16.75
N LEU A 487 7.56 -11.90 -16.71
CA LEU A 487 8.22 -12.40 -17.92
C LEU A 487 7.39 -13.45 -18.67
N THR A 488 6.64 -14.29 -17.96
CA THR A 488 5.73 -15.26 -18.60
C THR A 488 4.70 -14.53 -19.46
N ARG A 489 3.96 -13.58 -18.89
CA ARG A 489 2.91 -12.81 -19.59
C ARG A 489 3.49 -12.04 -20.78
N LEU A 490 4.61 -11.33 -20.57
CA LEU A 490 5.24 -10.52 -21.61
C LEU A 490 5.78 -11.37 -22.78
N LEU A 491 6.41 -12.53 -22.50
CA LEU A 491 7.04 -13.34 -23.54
C LEU A 491 6.06 -14.31 -24.24
N GLU A 492 5.02 -14.80 -23.56
CA GLU A 492 3.97 -15.59 -24.21
C GLU A 492 3.17 -14.76 -25.23
N GLN A 493 3.00 -13.46 -25.01
CA GLN A 493 2.39 -12.55 -26.00
C GLN A 493 3.23 -12.49 -27.30
N VAL A 494 4.56 -12.37 -27.20
CA VAL A 494 5.47 -12.39 -28.36
C VAL A 494 5.41 -13.72 -29.11
N HIS A 495 5.30 -14.84 -28.38
CA HIS A 495 5.17 -16.17 -28.98
C HIS A 495 3.81 -16.35 -29.68
N THR A 496 2.72 -15.91 -29.05
CA THR A 496 1.34 -16.10 -29.54
C THR A 496 1.04 -15.25 -30.76
N GLN A 497 1.63 -14.05 -30.86
CA GLN A 497 1.56 -13.19 -32.04
C GLN A 497 2.50 -13.63 -33.20
N GLU A 498 2.76 -14.93 -33.33
CA GLU A 498 3.84 -15.48 -34.17
C GLU A 498 3.81 -15.01 -35.64
N SER A 499 2.63 -14.73 -36.19
CA SER A 499 2.44 -14.24 -37.56
C SER A 499 2.55 -12.72 -37.75
N VAL A 500 2.60 -11.94 -36.67
CA VAL A 500 2.57 -10.47 -36.68
C VAL A 500 3.92 -9.87 -36.24
N VAL A 501 4.60 -10.49 -35.27
CA VAL A 501 5.92 -10.02 -34.80
C VAL A 501 6.93 -10.08 -35.96
N ASN A 502 7.52 -8.92 -36.30
CA ASN A 502 8.50 -8.81 -37.37
C ASN A 502 9.90 -9.32 -36.92
N SER A 503 10.76 -9.69 -37.88
CA SER A 503 12.09 -10.26 -37.57
C SER A 503 13.01 -9.27 -36.82
N SER A 504 12.82 -7.96 -36.99
CA SER A 504 13.57 -6.92 -36.27
C SER A 504 13.25 -6.91 -34.77
N LYS A 505 11.99 -7.08 -34.39
CA LYS A 505 11.57 -7.17 -32.98
C LYS A 505 12.07 -8.47 -32.35
N VAL A 506 11.98 -9.60 -33.06
CA VAL A 506 12.58 -10.89 -32.65
C VAL A 506 14.09 -10.75 -32.41
N GLU A 507 14.80 -10.01 -33.26
CA GLU A 507 16.23 -9.72 -33.07
C GLU A 507 16.51 -8.87 -31.83
N GLN A 508 15.71 -7.83 -31.55
CA GLN A 508 15.85 -7.01 -30.34
C GLN A 508 15.64 -7.82 -29.06
N PHE A 509 14.63 -8.70 -28.99
CA PHE A 509 14.44 -9.62 -27.86
C PHE A 509 15.66 -10.51 -27.62
N VAL A 510 16.22 -11.10 -28.69
CA VAL A 510 17.42 -11.95 -28.56
C VAL A 510 18.66 -11.15 -28.18
N SER A 511 18.81 -9.91 -28.65
CA SER A 511 19.88 -9.01 -28.19
C SER A 511 19.83 -8.77 -26.67
N ILE A 512 18.64 -8.52 -26.11
CA ILE A 512 18.45 -8.35 -24.66
C ILE A 512 18.75 -9.66 -23.92
N PHE A 513 18.21 -10.80 -24.37
CA PHE A 513 18.47 -12.11 -23.73
C PHE A 513 19.96 -12.48 -23.73
N LEU A 514 20.72 -12.08 -24.77
CA LEU A 514 22.16 -12.30 -24.84
C LEU A 514 22.95 -11.34 -23.94
N ALA A 515 22.55 -10.07 -23.86
CA ALA A 515 23.19 -9.09 -22.98
C ALA A 515 22.99 -9.44 -21.50
N LYS A 516 21.79 -9.91 -21.13
CA LYS A 516 21.40 -10.24 -19.75
C LYS A 516 21.56 -11.73 -19.39
N PHE A 517 22.22 -12.52 -20.25
CA PHE A 517 22.35 -13.97 -20.05
C PHE A 517 23.02 -14.34 -18.71
N THR A 518 24.02 -13.55 -18.27
CA THR A 518 24.74 -13.83 -17.01
C THR A 518 23.80 -13.72 -15.78
N PRO A 519 23.09 -12.60 -15.51
CA PRO A 519 22.04 -12.54 -14.49
C PRO A 519 21.05 -13.72 -14.51
N ILE A 520 20.49 -14.03 -15.68
CA ILE A 520 19.53 -15.14 -15.85
C ILE A 520 20.15 -16.49 -15.47
N LYS A 521 21.40 -16.71 -15.87
CA LYS A 521 22.14 -17.95 -15.60
C LYS A 521 22.47 -18.08 -14.11
N ASP A 522 22.92 -17.01 -13.49
CA ASP A 522 23.44 -17.03 -12.13
C ASP A 522 22.30 -17.13 -11.09
N ASP A 523 21.13 -16.54 -11.34
CA ASP A 523 19.88 -16.82 -10.60
C ASP A 523 19.51 -18.32 -10.65
N ILE A 524 19.46 -18.89 -11.86
CA ILE A 524 19.03 -20.26 -12.09
C ILE A 524 20.05 -21.29 -11.56
N GLU A 525 21.35 -20.97 -11.54
CA GLU A 525 22.37 -21.82 -10.92
C GLU A 525 22.43 -21.69 -9.39
N THR A 526 21.98 -20.56 -8.81
CA THR A 526 21.98 -20.31 -7.36
C THR A 526 20.70 -20.84 -6.68
N HIS A 527 19.54 -20.38 -7.14
CA HIS A 527 18.22 -20.67 -6.54
C HIS A 527 17.51 -21.86 -7.21
N GLY A 528 17.97 -22.27 -8.38
CA GLY A 528 17.37 -23.35 -9.16
C GLY A 528 15.99 -23.02 -9.74
N ILE A 529 15.45 -23.99 -10.49
CA ILE A 529 14.02 -24.10 -10.73
C ILE A 529 13.45 -24.94 -9.59
N GLN A 530 13.07 -24.31 -8.46
CA GLN A 530 12.68 -24.97 -7.21
C GLN A 530 11.84 -26.25 -7.42
N THR A 531 12.46 -27.42 -7.20
CA THR A 531 11.91 -28.68 -7.74
C THR A 531 11.03 -29.44 -6.75
N GLU A 532 11.54 -29.69 -5.54
CA GLU A 532 10.99 -30.67 -4.58
C GLU A 532 11.30 -30.28 -3.12
N ALA A 533 10.38 -29.55 -2.46
CA ALA A 533 10.29 -29.48 -1.01
C ALA A 533 8.86 -29.11 -0.59
N ASP A 534 8.40 -27.94 -1.05
CA ASP A 534 7.13 -27.36 -0.64
C ASP A 534 6.00 -27.66 -1.61
N SER A 535 4.86 -28.09 -1.05
CA SER A 535 3.57 -28.14 -1.75
C SER A 535 2.78 -26.84 -1.59
N SER A 536 3.49 -25.72 -1.51
CA SER A 536 2.93 -24.37 -1.45
C SER A 536 2.38 -23.95 -2.81
N VAL A 537 1.46 -22.98 -2.84
CA VAL A 537 0.87 -22.50 -4.11
C VAL A 537 1.91 -21.65 -4.87
N GLU A 538 2.71 -20.94 -4.11
CA GLU A 538 3.76 -19.99 -4.50
C GLU A 538 4.91 -20.71 -5.20
N GLY A 539 5.42 -21.80 -4.62
CA GLY A 539 6.48 -22.61 -5.23
C GLY A 539 6.04 -23.30 -6.53
N VAL A 540 4.76 -23.69 -6.62
CA VAL A 540 4.16 -24.21 -7.86
C VAL A 540 3.99 -23.11 -8.91
N SER A 541 3.58 -21.89 -8.51
CA SER A 541 3.50 -20.72 -9.38
C SER A 541 4.87 -20.35 -9.97
N LEU A 542 5.87 -20.13 -9.12
CA LEU A 542 7.23 -19.78 -9.51
C LEU A 542 7.82 -20.79 -10.49
N LYS A 543 7.69 -22.09 -10.19
CA LYS A 543 8.15 -23.17 -11.07
C LYS A 543 7.49 -23.14 -12.44
N ASN A 544 6.18 -22.88 -12.51
CA ASN A 544 5.43 -22.77 -13.76
C ASN A 544 5.83 -21.52 -14.56
N GLY A 545 5.95 -20.36 -13.90
CA GLY A 545 6.35 -19.10 -14.55
C GLY A 545 7.77 -19.16 -15.11
N LEU A 546 8.74 -19.60 -14.31
CA LEU A 546 10.13 -19.79 -14.71
C LEU A 546 10.25 -20.77 -15.89
N CYS A 547 9.61 -21.94 -15.83
CA CYS A 547 9.64 -22.90 -16.94
C CYS A 547 8.95 -22.38 -18.21
N THR A 548 7.95 -21.50 -18.09
CA THR A 548 7.20 -20.98 -19.24
C THR A 548 7.91 -19.80 -19.88
N SER A 549 8.48 -18.90 -19.07
CA SER A 549 9.42 -17.85 -19.51
C SER A 549 10.60 -18.43 -20.28
N LEU A 550 11.30 -19.42 -19.72
CA LEU A 550 12.43 -20.10 -20.38
C LEU A 550 12.01 -20.77 -21.70
N ARG A 551 10.80 -21.32 -21.77
CA ARG A 551 10.25 -21.91 -23.01
C ARG A 551 9.97 -20.85 -24.07
N ALA A 552 9.42 -19.70 -23.69
CA ALA A 552 9.16 -18.58 -24.59
C ALA A 552 10.47 -17.97 -25.12
N MET A 553 11.46 -17.71 -24.24
CA MET A 553 12.83 -17.32 -24.62
C MET A 553 13.44 -18.32 -25.62
N CYS A 554 13.30 -19.63 -25.37
CA CYS A 554 13.78 -20.66 -26.30
C CYS A 554 13.10 -20.57 -27.67
N ASN A 555 11.79 -20.32 -27.74
CA ASN A 555 11.07 -20.29 -29.00
C ASN A 555 11.41 -19.03 -29.82
N ILE A 556 11.49 -17.86 -29.18
CA ILE A 556 11.96 -16.61 -29.78
C ILE A 556 13.40 -16.77 -30.33
N THR A 557 14.29 -17.36 -29.53
CA THR A 557 15.70 -17.58 -29.92
C THR A 557 15.86 -18.60 -31.06
N LYS A 558 15.07 -19.69 -31.06
CA LYS A 558 15.03 -20.65 -32.18
C LYS A 558 14.60 -19.97 -33.48
N ARG A 559 13.56 -19.13 -33.42
CA ARG A 559 13.05 -18.37 -34.57
C ARG A 559 14.10 -17.42 -35.12
N TRP A 560 14.77 -16.63 -34.27
CA TRP A 560 15.86 -15.74 -34.69
C TRP A 560 16.99 -16.49 -35.41
N ILE A 561 17.43 -17.62 -34.87
CA ILE A 561 18.46 -18.46 -35.51
C ILE A 561 17.99 -18.98 -36.87
N ALA A 562 16.72 -19.37 -37.01
CA ALA A 562 16.15 -19.81 -38.30
C ALA A 562 16.12 -18.66 -39.33
N ASP A 563 15.59 -17.49 -38.94
CA ASP A 563 15.54 -16.28 -39.77
C ASP A 563 16.96 -15.91 -40.25
N LYS A 564 17.92 -15.76 -39.32
CA LYS A 564 19.32 -15.42 -39.65
C LYS A 564 20.04 -16.50 -40.47
N SER A 565 19.70 -17.78 -40.28
CA SER A 565 20.25 -18.88 -41.12
C SER A 565 19.68 -18.92 -42.54
N SER A 566 18.57 -18.20 -42.80
CA SER A 566 17.95 -18.10 -44.12
C SER A 566 18.51 -16.94 -44.97
N LEU A 567 19.05 -15.90 -44.32
CA LEU A 567 19.73 -14.79 -44.99
C LEU A 567 21.12 -15.23 -45.51
N GLY A 568 21.54 -14.64 -46.64
CA GLY A 568 22.80 -14.94 -47.30
C GLY A 568 24.04 -14.48 -46.50
N LYS A 569 25.22 -14.98 -46.91
CA LYS A 569 26.52 -14.81 -46.22
C LYS A 569 27.13 -13.39 -46.27
N GLU A 570 26.33 -12.34 -46.36
CA GLU A 570 26.87 -10.98 -46.61
C GLU A 570 27.41 -10.28 -45.35
N ASP A 571 27.11 -10.79 -44.14
CA ASP A 571 27.55 -10.21 -42.85
C ASP A 571 28.19 -11.24 -41.88
N ALA A 572 28.82 -12.27 -42.46
CA ALA A 572 28.95 -13.60 -41.84
C ALA A 572 29.85 -13.76 -40.59
N SER A 573 30.59 -12.74 -40.13
CA SER A 573 31.53 -12.87 -38.99
C SER A 573 30.89 -12.52 -37.65
N LEU A 574 30.24 -11.35 -37.54
CA LEU A 574 29.56 -10.91 -36.32
C LEU A 574 28.32 -11.77 -36.03
N THR A 575 27.63 -12.25 -37.08
CA THR A 575 26.47 -13.13 -36.92
C THR A 575 26.84 -14.49 -36.31
N ASP A 576 27.97 -15.10 -36.66
CA ASP A 576 28.28 -16.47 -36.21
C ASP A 576 28.66 -16.52 -34.72
N SER A 577 29.30 -15.47 -34.19
CA SER A 577 29.49 -15.30 -32.74
C SER A 577 28.16 -15.17 -31.99
N SER A 578 27.26 -14.30 -32.44
CA SER A 578 25.96 -14.09 -31.77
C SER A 578 25.05 -15.32 -31.89
N ILE A 579 25.09 -16.03 -33.03
CA ILE A 579 24.38 -17.31 -33.21
C ILE A 579 24.99 -18.41 -32.32
N LYS A 580 26.31 -18.41 -32.06
CA LYS A 580 26.92 -19.32 -31.07
C LYS A 580 26.40 -19.02 -29.65
N SER A 581 26.42 -17.77 -29.20
CA SER A 581 25.88 -17.40 -27.89
C SER A 581 24.38 -17.68 -27.76
N ALA A 582 23.60 -17.48 -28.83
CA ALA A 582 22.19 -17.85 -28.86
C ALA A 582 21.94 -19.37 -28.74
N ARG A 583 22.85 -20.21 -29.28
CA ARG A 583 22.83 -21.66 -29.05
C ARG A 583 23.24 -22.02 -27.62
N GLU A 584 24.14 -21.27 -27.00
CA GLU A 584 24.57 -21.48 -25.61
C GLU A 584 23.44 -21.17 -24.62
N LEU A 585 22.78 -20.02 -24.77
CA LEU A 585 21.53 -19.66 -24.09
C LEU A 585 20.46 -20.77 -24.26
N LEU A 586 20.18 -21.18 -25.50
CA LEU A 586 19.19 -22.22 -25.80
C LEU A 586 19.47 -23.57 -25.13
N ASN A 587 20.74 -23.95 -25.02
CA ASN A 587 21.14 -25.21 -24.39
C ASN A 587 21.05 -25.10 -22.86
N PHE A 588 21.41 -23.95 -22.29
CA PHE A 588 21.26 -23.68 -20.86
C PHE A 588 19.78 -23.72 -20.43
N CYS A 589 18.91 -22.92 -21.06
CA CYS A 589 17.49 -22.86 -20.71
C CYS A 589 16.81 -24.23 -20.84
N ARG A 590 17.14 -25.00 -21.89
CA ARG A 590 16.68 -26.40 -22.05
C ARG A 590 17.13 -27.31 -20.90
N SER A 591 18.39 -27.21 -20.50
CA SER A 591 18.98 -28.02 -19.43
C SER A 591 18.37 -27.69 -18.07
N ALA A 592 18.16 -26.40 -17.79
CA ALA A 592 17.51 -25.93 -16.57
C ALA A 592 16.07 -26.48 -16.44
N MET A 593 15.27 -26.40 -17.52
CA MET A 593 13.91 -26.97 -17.57
C MET A 593 13.85 -28.51 -17.52
N GLY A 594 14.99 -29.22 -17.46
CA GLY A 594 15.04 -30.68 -17.59
C GLY A 594 14.65 -31.21 -18.99
N THR A 595 14.45 -30.32 -19.97
CA THR A 595 14.05 -30.64 -21.34
C THR A 595 15.27 -30.99 -22.20
N THR A 596 15.85 -32.17 -21.96
CA THR A 596 16.83 -32.76 -22.87
C THR A 596 16.12 -33.27 -24.13
N ASP A 597 16.09 -32.44 -25.18
CA ASP A 597 15.85 -32.90 -26.55
C ASP A 597 16.87 -33.99 -26.92
N LEU A 598 16.41 -35.05 -27.59
CA LEU A 598 17.12 -36.30 -27.85
C LEU A 598 17.48 -36.45 -29.35
#